data_AF-A0A8J3P7N5-F1
#
_entry.id   AF-A0A8J3P7N5-F1
#
_cell.length_a   1.000
_cell.length_b   1.000
_cell.length_c   1.000
_cell.angle_alpha   90.00
_cell.angle_beta   90.00
_cell.angle_gamma   90.00
#
_symmetry.space_group_name_H-M   'P 1'
#
loop_
_entity.id
_entity.type
_entity.pdbx_description
1 polymer ?
#
loop_
_entity_poly.entity_id
_entity_poly.type
_entity_poly.pdbx_seq_one_letter_code
_entity_poly.pdbx_strand_id
1 'polypeptide(L)'
;MHESARPLPATDDHRTRRRLSYAPPVTWLPTDLTPLLARLSGPDRRTREAAAEHLADLLRSGALHQDQAEHVISRLAEVAVAEHPGADASAARYAIGEATACYRPPLELVRRLTALPTDEPAILEDVLDILACTYDPAAEDIIRTHRADPRAEVRAAAEQALTELPGRVPGPTPQRYVTWAYADQWVRDLSAVLATFTTTFEQDRGYPCGEHTLGAAAGQAELVAMTAGELHDVMPSDLLTWCRRVREVSLPDVGAGYFLHPPDLIVAHALVEGVQWIIDGDGSRERVVVFGSDGGGTLYALNPTGTAVHRLPPGEMHDGVYRTDDPRAGVVAPHLVGFLDLLRAAVHEHVRTGAAPEL
;
A
#
# COMPACT_ATOMS: atom_id res chain seq x y z
N MET A 1 -27.46 -38.79 -46.54
CA MET A 1 -27.87 -37.41 -46.88
C MET A 1 -28.79 -36.92 -45.77
N HIS A 2 -28.31 -35.93 -45.02
CA HIS A 2 -28.95 -35.12 -43.97
C HIS A 2 -29.83 -35.79 -42.90
N GLU A 3 -29.20 -36.04 -41.75
CA GLU A 3 -29.86 -36.10 -40.45
C GLU A 3 -29.75 -34.73 -39.78
N SER A 4 -30.88 -34.24 -39.30
CA SER A 4 -31.12 -32.87 -38.82
C SER A 4 -30.79 -32.79 -37.32
N ALA A 5 -29.70 -32.10 -36.96
CA ALA A 5 -29.35 -31.82 -35.57
C ALA A 5 -29.98 -30.49 -35.12
N ARG A 6 -30.83 -30.54 -34.10
CA ARG A 6 -31.37 -29.35 -33.41
C ARG A 6 -30.26 -28.68 -32.58
N PRO A 7 -30.17 -27.34 -32.55
CA PRO A 7 -29.28 -26.65 -31.62
C PRO A 7 -29.90 -26.55 -30.22
N LEU A 8 -29.06 -26.80 -29.20
CA LEU A 8 -29.35 -26.54 -27.79
C LEU A 8 -29.33 -25.02 -27.50
N PRO A 9 -30.08 -24.53 -26.49
CA PRO A 9 -30.16 -23.12 -26.17
C PRO A 9 -28.85 -22.62 -25.56
N ALA A 10 -28.36 -21.49 -26.05
CA ALA A 10 -27.24 -20.75 -25.48
C ALA A 10 -27.63 -20.25 -24.08
N THR A 11 -26.87 -20.67 -23.06
CA THR A 11 -26.86 -20.03 -21.76
C THR A 11 -26.13 -18.70 -21.88
N ASP A 12 -26.89 -17.63 -21.69
CA ASP A 12 -26.46 -16.24 -21.72
C ASP A 12 -25.70 -15.92 -20.42
N ASP A 13 -24.36 -16.04 -20.45
CA ASP A 13 -23.50 -15.66 -19.32
C ASP A 13 -23.07 -14.20 -19.45
N HIS A 14 -23.92 -13.31 -18.93
CA HIS A 14 -23.80 -11.85 -19.01
C HIS A 14 -22.83 -11.23 -17.99
N ARG A 15 -21.78 -11.94 -17.53
CA ARG A 15 -20.85 -11.46 -16.49
C ARG A 15 -19.38 -11.27 -16.90
N THR A 16 -19.13 -10.94 -18.17
CA THR A 16 -17.80 -10.53 -18.62
C THR A 16 -17.84 -9.15 -19.27
N ARG A 17 -18.20 -8.11 -18.49
CA ARG A 17 -17.94 -6.73 -18.91
C ARG A 17 -16.48 -6.38 -18.64
N ARG A 18 -15.75 -6.31 -19.75
CA ARG A 18 -14.50 -5.56 -20.00
C ARG A 18 -14.16 -4.56 -18.88
N ARG A 19 -13.14 -4.88 -18.09
CA ARG A 19 -12.30 -3.89 -17.39
C ARG A 19 -11.46 -3.17 -18.44
N LEU A 20 -12.04 -2.15 -19.06
CA LEU A 20 -11.25 -1.18 -19.83
C LEU A 20 -10.60 -0.24 -18.82
N SER A 21 -9.28 -0.35 -18.73
CA SER A 21 -8.42 0.64 -18.09
C SER A 21 -8.65 1.99 -18.77
N TYR A 22 -9.45 2.84 -18.14
CA TYR A 22 -9.52 4.25 -18.42
C TYR A 22 -9.04 4.94 -17.14
N ALA A 23 -7.74 5.23 -17.08
CA ALA A 23 -7.23 6.21 -16.15
C ALA A 23 -7.60 7.58 -16.73
N PRO A 24 -8.53 8.34 -16.13
CA PRO A 24 -8.77 9.70 -16.59
C PRO A 24 -7.48 10.54 -16.40
N PRO A 25 -7.27 11.57 -17.22
CA PRO A 25 -6.18 12.52 -17.02
C PRO A 25 -6.28 13.09 -15.61
N VAL A 26 -5.13 13.21 -14.92
CA VAL A 26 -5.00 13.78 -13.57
C VAL A 26 -5.47 15.24 -13.58
N THR A 27 -6.79 15.43 -13.48
CA THR A 27 -7.41 16.70 -13.15
C THR A 27 -7.18 16.92 -11.67
N TRP A 28 -6.37 17.94 -11.36
CA TRP A 28 -6.17 18.59 -10.06
C TRP A 28 -6.97 17.98 -8.91
N LEU A 29 -6.27 17.25 -8.04
CA LEU A 29 -6.81 16.77 -6.78
C LEU A 29 -7.50 17.92 -6.04
N PRO A 30 -8.73 17.75 -5.54
CA PRO A 30 -9.35 18.78 -4.73
C PRO A 30 -8.54 18.92 -3.43
N THR A 31 -7.80 20.03 -3.32
CA THR A 31 -7.10 20.40 -2.07
C THR A 31 -8.09 20.65 -0.93
N ASP A 32 -9.37 20.87 -1.26
CA ASP A 32 -10.46 21.06 -0.32
C ASP A 32 -11.61 20.06 -0.56
N LEU A 33 -11.77 19.11 0.36
CA LEU A 33 -12.85 18.12 0.36
C LEU A 33 -14.14 18.64 0.99
N THR A 34 -14.12 19.82 1.62
CA THR A 34 -15.24 20.40 2.37
C THR A 34 -16.55 20.47 1.57
N PRO A 35 -16.56 20.91 0.29
CA PRO A 35 -17.80 20.96 -0.48
C PRO A 35 -18.41 19.57 -0.73
N LEU A 36 -17.56 18.56 -0.91
CA LEU A 36 -17.99 17.20 -1.18
C LEU A 36 -18.52 16.52 0.08
N LEU A 37 -17.85 16.72 1.22
CA LEU A 37 -18.29 16.28 2.53
C LEU A 37 -19.59 16.96 2.98
N ALA A 38 -19.77 18.25 2.66
CA ALA A 38 -21.02 18.95 2.93
C ALA A 38 -22.20 18.36 2.15
N ARG A 39 -21.97 17.98 0.88
CA ARG A 39 -22.99 17.31 0.05
C ARG A 39 -23.37 15.93 0.56
N LEU A 40 -22.44 15.21 1.18
CA LEU A 40 -22.71 13.92 1.82
C LEU A 40 -23.73 14.04 2.98
N SER A 41 -23.80 15.21 3.62
CA SER A 41 -24.79 15.53 4.67
C SER A 41 -25.98 16.36 4.15
N GLY A 42 -26.11 16.55 2.83
CA GLY A 42 -27.19 17.33 2.22
C GLY A 42 -28.57 16.66 2.38
N PRO A 43 -29.68 17.41 2.24
CA PRO A 43 -31.04 16.88 2.43
C PRO A 43 -31.51 15.96 1.30
N ASP A 44 -30.98 16.13 0.08
CA ASP A 44 -31.37 15.37 -1.10
C ASP A 44 -30.59 14.04 -1.23
N ARG A 45 -31.33 12.94 -1.41
CA ARG A 45 -30.75 11.58 -1.51
C ARG A 45 -29.80 11.44 -2.70
N ARG A 46 -30.18 11.93 -3.87
CA ARG A 46 -29.34 11.84 -5.09
C ARG A 46 -28.04 12.61 -4.95
N THR A 47 -28.10 13.75 -4.28
CA THR A 47 -26.91 14.57 -3.98
C THR A 47 -25.96 13.85 -3.04
N ARG A 48 -26.47 13.13 -2.03
CA ARG A 48 -25.66 12.31 -1.12
C ARG A 48 -25.03 11.11 -1.84
N GLU A 49 -25.81 10.38 -2.65
CA GLU A 49 -25.32 9.26 -3.45
C GLU A 49 -24.18 9.69 -4.38
N ALA A 50 -24.40 10.75 -5.17
CA ALA A 50 -23.38 11.27 -6.08
C ALA A 50 -22.13 11.80 -5.34
N ALA A 51 -22.28 12.28 -4.11
CA ALA A 51 -21.13 12.66 -3.28
C ALA A 51 -20.36 11.43 -2.79
N ALA A 52 -21.06 10.39 -2.33
CA ALA A 52 -20.45 9.12 -1.91
C ALA A 52 -19.74 8.41 -3.07
N GLU A 53 -20.32 8.40 -4.27
CA GLU A 53 -19.68 7.84 -5.48
C GLU A 53 -18.40 8.59 -5.85
N HIS A 54 -18.42 9.93 -5.83
CA HIS A 54 -17.21 10.72 -6.10
C HIS A 54 -16.14 10.49 -5.03
N LEU A 55 -16.53 10.42 -3.74
CA LEU A 55 -15.60 10.04 -2.68
C LEU A 55 -15.04 8.63 -2.89
N ALA A 56 -15.85 7.67 -3.35
CA ALA A 56 -15.40 6.33 -3.68
C ALA A 56 -14.35 6.34 -4.80
N ASP A 57 -14.53 7.15 -5.84
CA ASP A 57 -13.54 7.26 -6.93
C ASP A 57 -12.21 7.89 -6.45
N LEU A 58 -12.27 8.90 -5.58
CA LEU A 58 -11.08 9.48 -4.94
C LEU A 58 -10.38 8.46 -4.04
N LEU A 59 -11.13 7.71 -3.25
CA LEU A 59 -10.60 6.67 -2.38
C LEU A 59 -10.01 5.50 -3.19
N ARG A 60 -10.71 5.04 -4.22
CA ARG A 60 -10.26 3.94 -5.09
C ARG A 60 -9.00 4.30 -5.87
N SER A 61 -8.81 5.57 -6.24
CA SER A 61 -7.65 6.02 -7.01
C SER A 61 -6.40 6.24 -6.16
N GLY A 62 -6.49 6.17 -4.83
CA GLY A 62 -5.38 6.52 -3.96
C GLY A 62 -5.02 8.02 -4.01
N ALA A 63 -5.96 8.84 -4.47
CA ALA A 63 -5.77 10.27 -4.73
C ALA A 63 -5.61 11.13 -3.46
N LEU A 64 -6.08 10.64 -2.32
CA LEU A 64 -6.07 11.34 -1.04
C LEU A 64 -4.84 10.97 -0.22
N HIS A 65 -4.37 11.90 0.62
CA HIS A 65 -3.46 11.56 1.72
C HIS A 65 -4.19 10.69 2.75
N GLN A 66 -3.42 9.93 3.56
CA GLN A 66 -3.98 9.00 4.54
C GLN A 66 -4.91 9.70 5.55
N ASP A 67 -4.54 10.88 6.04
CA ASP A 67 -5.34 11.67 6.99
C ASP A 67 -6.65 12.20 6.35
N GLN A 68 -6.59 12.62 5.09
CA GLN A 68 -7.76 13.00 4.30
C GLN A 68 -8.67 11.79 4.06
N ALA A 69 -8.11 10.64 3.70
CA ALA A 69 -8.84 9.41 3.50
C ALA A 69 -9.51 8.96 4.81
N GLU A 70 -8.81 9.01 5.94
CA GLU A 70 -9.37 8.73 7.27
C GLU A 70 -10.51 9.68 7.60
N HIS A 71 -10.37 10.98 7.33
CA HIS A 71 -11.44 11.94 7.54
C HIS A 71 -12.68 11.62 6.69
N VAL A 72 -12.48 11.29 5.41
CA VAL A 72 -13.55 10.87 4.50
C VAL A 72 -14.22 9.58 4.98
N ILE A 73 -13.44 8.55 5.32
CA ILE A 73 -13.93 7.26 5.83
C ILE A 73 -14.74 7.47 7.11
N SER A 74 -14.27 8.31 8.03
CA SER A 74 -15.01 8.66 9.25
C SER A 74 -16.38 9.25 8.93
N ARG A 75 -16.46 10.17 7.97
CA ARG A 75 -17.72 10.80 7.56
C ARG A 75 -18.65 9.84 6.84
N LEU A 76 -18.12 8.96 5.99
CA LEU A 76 -18.88 7.90 5.33
C LEU A 76 -19.43 6.90 6.36
N ALA A 77 -18.64 6.52 7.36
CA ALA A 77 -19.07 5.60 8.40
C ALA A 77 -20.21 6.20 9.24
N GLU A 78 -20.13 7.49 9.56
CA GLU A 78 -21.22 8.23 10.23
C GLU A 78 -22.51 8.26 9.40
N VAL A 79 -22.40 8.46 8.09
CA VAL A 79 -23.55 8.47 7.17
C VAL A 79 -24.15 7.08 7.02
N ALA A 80 -23.31 6.04 6.98
CA ALA A 80 -23.76 4.67 6.86
C ALA A 80 -24.64 4.24 8.04
N VAL A 81 -24.27 4.64 9.26
CA VAL A 81 -25.00 4.25 10.49
C VAL A 81 -26.15 5.20 10.87
N ALA A 82 -26.31 6.32 10.16
CA ALA A 82 -27.34 7.31 10.49
C ALA A 82 -28.75 6.76 10.19
N GLU A 83 -29.57 6.62 11.23
CA GLU A 83 -30.99 6.24 11.14
C GLU A 83 -31.82 7.42 10.57
N HIS A 84 -31.69 7.71 9.29
CA HIS A 84 -32.51 8.71 8.60
C HIS A 84 -33.24 8.10 7.41
N PRO A 85 -34.56 8.32 7.26
CA PRO A 85 -35.30 7.94 6.06
C PRO A 85 -34.63 8.54 4.81
N GLY A 86 -33.91 7.70 4.06
CA GLY A 86 -33.20 8.08 2.84
C GLY A 86 -31.68 8.26 2.99
N ALA A 87 -31.06 8.04 4.16
CA ALA A 87 -29.61 7.86 4.21
C ALA A 87 -29.23 6.66 3.34
N ASP A 88 -28.38 6.87 2.32
CA ASP A 88 -27.94 5.78 1.46
C ASP A 88 -26.74 5.10 2.11
N ALA A 89 -27.04 4.27 3.10
CA ALA A 89 -26.05 3.46 3.81
C ALA A 89 -25.27 2.54 2.86
N SER A 90 -25.86 2.16 1.72
CA SER A 90 -25.23 1.29 0.74
C SER A 90 -24.12 2.02 -0.01
N ALA A 91 -24.39 3.21 -0.54
CA ALA A 91 -23.37 4.01 -1.25
C ALA A 91 -22.20 4.40 -0.34
N ALA A 92 -22.49 4.77 0.91
CA ALA A 92 -21.44 5.12 1.88
C ALA A 92 -20.58 3.90 2.24
N ARG A 93 -21.19 2.74 2.51
CA ARG A 93 -20.48 1.49 2.80
C ARG A 93 -19.66 1.02 1.60
N TYR A 94 -20.21 1.11 0.39
CA TYR A 94 -19.48 0.82 -0.84
C TYR A 94 -18.24 1.70 -0.96
N ALA A 95 -18.36 3.01 -0.74
CA ALA A 95 -17.21 3.91 -0.76
C ALA A 95 -16.14 3.56 0.28
N ILE A 96 -16.54 3.13 1.49
CA ILE A 96 -15.59 2.64 2.52
C ILE A 96 -14.90 1.35 2.06
N GLY A 97 -15.64 0.41 1.47
CA GLY A 97 -15.06 -0.80 0.88
C GLY A 97 -14.06 -0.49 -0.23
N GLU A 98 -14.35 0.47 -1.10
CA GLU A 98 -13.40 0.92 -2.13
C GLU A 98 -12.16 1.59 -1.52
N ALA A 99 -12.30 2.22 -0.35
CA ALA A 99 -11.15 2.78 0.38
C ALA A 99 -10.17 1.71 0.83
N THR A 100 -10.62 0.51 1.20
CA THR A 100 -9.74 -0.54 1.71
C THR A 100 -8.74 -1.05 0.68
N ALA A 101 -9.00 -0.79 -0.62
CA ALA A 101 -8.08 -1.10 -1.69
C ALA A 101 -6.83 -0.21 -1.71
N CYS A 102 -6.93 1.01 -1.17
CA CYS A 102 -5.87 2.03 -1.20
C CYS A 102 -5.44 2.54 0.18
N TYR A 103 -6.26 2.32 1.20
CA TYR A 103 -6.08 2.87 2.53
C TYR A 103 -6.37 1.81 3.57
N ARG A 104 -5.74 1.99 4.73
CA ARG A 104 -6.02 1.17 5.91
C ARG A 104 -6.85 1.99 6.88
N PRO A 105 -8.18 1.76 6.96
CA PRO A 105 -8.99 2.46 7.94
C PRO A 105 -8.59 2.02 9.36
N PRO A 106 -8.34 2.95 10.29
CA PRO A 106 -8.26 2.63 11.71
C PRO A 106 -9.55 1.95 12.16
N LEU A 107 -9.43 0.91 13.01
CA LEU A 107 -10.58 0.16 13.52
C LEU A 107 -11.62 1.10 14.15
N GLU A 108 -11.20 2.13 14.87
CA GLU A 108 -12.10 3.08 15.52
C GLU A 108 -13.04 3.82 14.56
N LEU A 109 -12.63 4.05 13.30
CA LEU A 109 -13.47 4.72 12.31
C LEU A 109 -14.56 3.80 11.78
N VAL A 110 -14.22 2.54 11.52
CA VAL A 110 -15.13 1.57 10.88
C VAL A 110 -15.87 0.68 11.88
N ARG A 111 -15.46 0.64 13.15
CA ARG A 111 -16.11 -0.13 14.22
C ARG A 111 -17.60 0.20 14.33
N ARG A 112 -17.99 1.44 14.07
CA ARG A 112 -19.40 1.88 14.10
C ARG A 112 -20.27 1.13 13.10
N LEU A 113 -19.72 0.65 11.98
CA LEU A 113 -20.47 -0.13 10.97
C LEU A 113 -21.06 -1.43 11.54
N THR A 114 -20.54 -1.93 12.66
CA THR A 114 -21.11 -3.09 13.38
C THR A 114 -22.52 -2.82 13.94
N ALA A 115 -22.95 -1.56 14.01
CA ALA A 115 -24.31 -1.17 14.41
C ALA A 115 -25.33 -1.23 13.26
N LEU A 116 -24.89 -1.50 12.03
CA LEU A 116 -25.79 -1.64 10.88
C LEU A 116 -26.76 -2.81 11.09
N PRO A 117 -27.99 -2.71 10.54
CA PRO A 117 -28.98 -3.77 10.66
C PRO A 117 -28.43 -5.08 10.08
N THR A 118 -28.52 -6.13 10.89
CA THR A 118 -27.86 -7.41 10.66
C THR A 118 -28.79 -8.43 10.01
N ASP A 119 -29.96 -8.04 9.51
CA ASP A 119 -30.94 -8.91 8.88
C ASP A 119 -30.56 -9.26 7.43
N GLU A 120 -29.85 -8.38 6.74
CA GLU A 120 -29.30 -8.63 5.40
C GLU A 120 -27.88 -9.24 5.48
N PRO A 121 -27.65 -10.48 4.98
CA PRO A 121 -26.33 -11.12 5.04
C PRO A 121 -25.23 -10.32 4.33
N ALA A 122 -25.55 -9.76 3.15
CA ALA A 122 -24.62 -8.94 2.37
C ALA A 122 -24.11 -7.71 3.13
N ILE A 123 -24.92 -7.19 4.07
CA ILE A 123 -24.49 -6.08 4.93
C ILE A 123 -23.34 -6.52 5.83
N LEU A 124 -23.50 -7.66 6.49
CA LEU A 124 -22.49 -8.23 7.37
C LEU A 124 -21.24 -8.67 6.61
N GLU A 125 -21.38 -9.24 5.41
CA GLU A 125 -20.23 -9.63 4.58
C GLU A 125 -19.30 -8.44 4.32
N ASP A 126 -19.82 -7.32 3.83
CA ASP A 126 -18.99 -6.13 3.56
C ASP A 126 -18.42 -5.52 4.85
N VAL A 127 -19.15 -5.56 5.97
CA VAL A 127 -18.63 -5.07 7.26
C VAL A 127 -17.47 -5.92 7.75
N LEU A 128 -17.57 -7.25 7.63
CA LEU A 128 -16.50 -8.17 8.01
C LEU A 128 -15.26 -8.00 7.12
N ASP A 129 -15.46 -7.78 5.82
CA ASP A 129 -14.38 -7.47 4.87
C ASP A 129 -13.67 -6.15 5.23
N ILE A 130 -14.44 -5.10 5.51
CA ILE A 130 -13.89 -3.80 5.95
C ILE A 130 -13.12 -3.95 7.28
N LEU A 131 -13.65 -4.71 8.24
CA LEU A 131 -12.98 -4.98 9.52
C LEU A 131 -11.67 -5.76 9.33
N ALA A 132 -11.65 -6.76 8.45
CA ALA A 132 -10.42 -7.48 8.12
C ALA A 132 -9.35 -6.56 7.53
N CYS A 133 -9.75 -5.62 6.67
CA CYS A 133 -8.87 -4.62 6.07
C CYS A 133 -8.27 -3.61 7.07
N THR A 134 -8.75 -3.56 8.32
CA THR A 134 -8.13 -2.76 9.38
C THR A 134 -6.81 -3.36 9.86
N TYR A 135 -6.58 -4.66 9.66
CA TYR A 135 -5.51 -5.47 10.23
C TYR A 135 -5.22 -5.20 11.72
N ASP A 136 -6.23 -4.75 12.46
CA ASP A 136 -6.15 -4.51 13.88
C ASP A 136 -6.51 -5.81 14.61
N PRO A 137 -5.61 -6.39 15.43
CA PRO A 137 -5.93 -7.59 16.19
C PRO A 137 -7.20 -7.46 17.05
N ALA A 138 -7.58 -6.25 17.47
CA ALA A 138 -8.83 -6.02 18.21
C ALA A 138 -10.09 -6.28 17.37
N ALA A 139 -10.01 -6.25 16.04
CA ALA A 139 -11.11 -6.64 15.17
C ALA A 139 -11.39 -8.15 15.20
N GLU A 140 -10.43 -8.96 15.65
CA GLU A 140 -10.53 -10.42 15.65
C GLU A 140 -11.70 -10.89 16.51
N ASP A 141 -11.85 -10.33 17.70
CA ASP A 141 -12.92 -10.70 18.62
C ASP A 141 -14.29 -10.32 18.06
N ILE A 142 -14.39 -9.19 17.35
CA ILE A 142 -15.61 -8.75 16.67
C ILE A 142 -15.98 -9.77 15.57
N ILE A 143 -15.03 -10.07 14.67
CA ILE A 143 -15.25 -10.99 13.55
C ILE A 143 -15.59 -12.40 14.05
N ARG A 144 -14.92 -12.88 15.11
CA ARG A 144 -15.16 -14.21 15.71
C ARG A 144 -16.61 -14.41 16.17
N THR A 145 -17.30 -13.36 16.60
CA THR A 145 -18.71 -13.47 17.03
C THR A 145 -19.61 -14.00 15.90
N HIS A 146 -19.26 -13.74 14.65
CA HIS A 146 -20.04 -14.12 13.47
C HIS A 146 -19.76 -15.56 12.97
N ARG A 147 -18.81 -16.29 13.54
CA ARG A 147 -18.58 -17.71 13.22
C ARG A 147 -19.76 -18.61 13.59
N ALA A 148 -20.56 -18.19 14.56
CA ALA A 148 -21.75 -18.90 15.01
C ALA A 148 -23.06 -18.34 14.40
N ASP A 149 -22.99 -17.44 13.41
CA ASP A 149 -24.19 -16.87 12.78
C ASP A 149 -25.03 -18.00 12.13
N PRO A 150 -26.37 -17.97 12.23
CA PRO A 150 -27.23 -19.00 11.62
C PRO A 150 -27.09 -19.08 10.10
N ARG A 151 -26.68 -18.01 9.41
CA ARG A 151 -26.55 -17.94 7.96
C ARG A 151 -25.19 -18.45 7.49
N ALA A 152 -25.18 -19.26 6.45
CA ALA A 152 -23.96 -19.91 5.98
C ALA A 152 -22.97 -18.92 5.35
N GLU A 153 -23.49 -17.96 4.57
CA GLU A 153 -22.72 -16.90 3.93
C GLU A 153 -21.99 -16.01 4.94
N VAL A 154 -22.65 -15.61 6.03
CA VAL A 154 -22.02 -14.80 7.09
C VAL A 154 -20.90 -15.56 7.80
N ARG A 155 -21.11 -16.86 8.09
CA ARG A 155 -20.04 -17.70 8.68
C ARG A 155 -18.84 -17.81 7.74
N ALA A 156 -19.08 -18.02 6.45
CA ALA A 156 -18.01 -18.11 5.46
C ALA A 156 -17.22 -16.80 5.35
N ALA A 157 -17.92 -15.66 5.32
CA ALA A 157 -17.29 -14.34 5.33
C ALA A 157 -16.49 -14.08 6.61
N ALA A 158 -16.98 -14.50 7.79
CA ALA A 158 -16.25 -14.38 9.04
C ALA A 158 -14.95 -15.21 9.04
N GLU A 159 -14.98 -16.45 8.55
CA GLU A 159 -13.76 -17.28 8.42
C GLU A 159 -12.76 -16.66 7.44
N GLN A 160 -13.25 -16.13 6.31
CA GLN A 160 -12.41 -15.43 5.34
C GLN A 160 -11.78 -14.18 5.97
N ALA A 161 -12.58 -13.33 6.61
CA ALA A 161 -12.13 -12.14 7.30
C ALA A 161 -11.07 -12.45 8.38
N LEU A 162 -11.23 -13.52 9.17
CA LEU A 162 -10.21 -13.97 10.13
C LEU A 162 -8.92 -14.45 9.47
N THR A 163 -9.01 -15.03 8.27
CA THR A 163 -7.85 -15.43 7.49
C THR A 163 -7.09 -14.22 6.94
N GLU A 164 -7.81 -13.15 6.60
CA GLU A 164 -7.25 -11.92 6.01
C GLU A 164 -6.78 -10.89 7.07
N LEU A 165 -7.37 -10.93 8.28
CA LEU A 165 -7.11 -9.98 9.36
C LEU A 165 -5.64 -9.87 9.81
N PRO A 166 -4.81 -10.92 9.86
CA PRO A 166 -3.39 -10.82 10.23
C PRO A 166 -2.53 -9.94 9.30
N GLY A 167 -3.15 -9.29 8.31
CA GLY A 167 -2.50 -8.80 7.11
C GLY A 167 -2.66 -9.86 6.05
N ARG A 168 -3.11 -9.47 4.86
CA ARG A 168 -3.25 -10.36 3.70
C ARG A 168 -1.96 -11.19 3.52
N VAL A 169 -1.99 -12.46 3.94
CA VAL A 169 -0.96 -13.43 3.57
C VAL A 169 -1.13 -13.69 2.07
N PRO A 170 -0.07 -13.74 1.25
CA PRO A 170 -0.18 -13.54 -0.20
C PRO A 170 -1.09 -14.56 -0.87
N GLY A 171 -2.27 -14.10 -1.33
CA GLY A 171 -2.88 -14.55 -2.57
C GLY A 171 -2.30 -13.75 -3.75
N PRO A 172 -2.62 -14.09 -5.01
CA PRO A 172 -2.08 -13.47 -6.23
C PRO A 172 -2.47 -12.00 -6.46
N THR A 173 -2.89 -11.29 -5.41
CA THR A 173 -3.24 -9.87 -5.47
C THR A 173 -2.24 -9.10 -4.59
N PRO A 174 -1.43 -8.19 -5.16
CA PRO A 174 -0.30 -7.60 -4.44
C PRO A 174 -0.76 -6.76 -3.25
N GLN A 175 -0.09 -6.95 -2.12
CA GLN A 175 -0.15 -6.04 -0.99
C GLN A 175 0.47 -4.71 -1.43
N ARG A 176 -0.33 -3.64 -1.49
CA ARG A 176 0.06 -2.37 -2.12
C ARG A 176 0.82 -1.42 -1.17
N TYR A 177 0.67 -1.57 0.14
CA TYR A 177 1.14 -0.60 1.14
C TYR A 177 1.90 -1.24 2.29
N VAL A 178 2.85 -0.50 2.86
CA VAL A 178 3.61 -0.94 4.03
C VAL A 178 2.72 -0.88 5.27
N THR A 179 2.52 -2.03 5.93
CA THR A 179 1.88 -2.10 7.25
C THR A 179 2.91 -2.35 8.34
N TRP A 180 2.58 -2.03 9.59
CA TRP A 180 3.45 -2.38 10.72
C TRP A 180 3.68 -3.89 10.84
N ALA A 181 2.61 -4.69 10.68
CA ALA A 181 2.71 -6.15 10.71
C ALA A 181 3.61 -6.69 9.59
N TYR A 182 3.52 -6.11 8.40
CA TYR A 182 4.41 -6.45 7.29
C TYR A 182 5.87 -6.08 7.61
N ALA A 183 6.14 -4.85 8.05
CA ALA A 183 7.49 -4.42 8.41
C ALA A 183 8.08 -5.28 9.52
N ASP A 184 7.28 -5.60 10.55
CA ASP A 184 7.63 -6.50 11.63
C ASP A 184 7.97 -7.92 11.15
N GLN A 185 7.16 -8.47 10.25
CA GLN A 185 7.42 -9.79 9.68
C GLN A 185 8.67 -9.78 8.81
N TRP A 186 8.82 -8.76 7.96
CA TRP A 186 9.97 -8.59 7.09
C TRP A 186 11.27 -8.53 7.89
N VAL A 187 11.31 -7.74 8.97
CA VAL A 187 12.47 -7.65 9.86
C VAL A 187 12.78 -9.00 10.52
N ARG A 188 11.75 -9.71 11.02
CA ARG A 188 11.94 -11.04 11.62
C ARG A 188 12.53 -12.03 10.63
N ASP A 189 11.97 -12.09 9.43
CA ASP A 189 12.42 -12.99 8.35
C ASP A 189 13.88 -12.70 8.00
N LEU A 190 14.20 -11.43 7.75
CA LEU A 190 15.54 -11.04 7.33
C LEU A 190 16.57 -11.22 8.45
N SER A 191 16.20 -10.92 9.71
CA SER A 191 17.05 -11.17 10.87
C SER A 191 17.43 -12.65 10.99
N ALA A 192 16.48 -13.56 10.78
CA ALA A 192 16.73 -15.01 10.88
C ALA A 192 17.70 -15.50 9.80
N VAL A 193 17.54 -14.98 8.58
CA VAL A 193 18.43 -15.29 7.44
C VAL A 193 19.83 -14.76 7.68
N LEU A 194 19.95 -13.50 8.09
CA LEU A 194 21.23 -12.84 8.35
C LEU A 194 21.96 -13.49 9.52
N ALA A 195 21.27 -13.86 10.61
CA ALA A 195 21.90 -14.57 11.73
C ALA A 195 22.55 -15.88 11.29
N THR A 196 21.89 -16.61 10.38
CA THR A 196 22.47 -17.83 9.80
C THR A 196 23.69 -17.49 8.95
N PHE A 197 23.56 -16.54 8.04
CA PHE A 197 24.65 -16.10 7.16
C PHE A 197 25.91 -15.62 7.90
N THR A 198 25.76 -14.75 8.90
CA THR A 198 26.89 -14.17 9.64
C THR A 198 27.69 -15.22 10.41
N THR A 199 27.07 -16.35 10.78
CA THR A 199 27.76 -17.40 11.55
C THR A 199 28.69 -18.27 10.71
N THR A 200 28.43 -18.41 9.40
CA THR A 200 29.30 -19.18 8.49
C THR A 200 30.20 -18.28 7.62
N PHE A 201 29.91 -16.98 7.55
CA PHE A 201 30.55 -16.05 6.62
C PHE A 201 32.09 -16.08 6.64
N GLU A 202 32.71 -15.92 7.81
CA GLU A 202 34.18 -15.88 7.91
C GLU A 202 34.83 -17.18 7.46
N GLN A 203 34.19 -18.31 7.74
CA GLN A 203 34.67 -19.63 7.34
C GLN A 203 34.59 -19.80 5.81
N ASP A 204 33.52 -19.29 5.20
CA ASP A 204 33.26 -19.42 3.76
C ASP A 204 34.06 -18.40 2.93
N ARG A 205 34.29 -17.19 3.45
CA ARG A 205 34.85 -16.05 2.71
C ARG A 205 36.28 -15.67 3.10
N GLY A 206 36.75 -16.09 4.29
CA GLY A 206 38.12 -15.85 4.75
C GLY A 206 38.41 -14.42 5.25
N TYR A 207 37.38 -13.60 5.46
CA TYR A 207 37.47 -12.27 6.07
C TYR A 207 36.22 -11.98 6.93
N PRO A 208 36.31 -11.06 7.91
CA PRO A 208 35.20 -10.70 8.78
C PRO A 208 33.98 -10.21 8.02
N CYS A 209 32.80 -10.67 8.45
CA CYS A 209 31.54 -10.11 7.98
C CYS A 209 31.42 -8.65 8.46
N GLY A 210 30.99 -7.77 7.58
CA GLY A 210 30.63 -6.40 7.93
C GLY A 210 29.42 -6.36 8.86
N GLU A 211 29.16 -5.17 9.43
CA GLU A 211 28.01 -4.99 10.28
C GLU A 211 26.73 -4.91 9.45
N HIS A 212 25.86 -5.91 9.61
CA HIS A 212 24.50 -5.90 9.07
C HIS A 212 23.54 -5.29 10.10
N THR A 213 22.87 -4.21 9.71
CA THR A 213 21.97 -3.47 10.62
C THR A 213 20.55 -3.50 10.08
N LEU A 214 19.60 -3.90 10.93
CA LEU A 214 18.18 -3.62 10.76
C LEU A 214 17.80 -2.65 11.87
N GLY A 215 17.83 -1.35 11.56
CA GLY A 215 17.66 -0.28 12.52
C GLY A 215 16.31 -0.35 13.23
N ALA A 216 16.29 0.01 14.52
CA ALA A 216 15.06 0.18 15.28
C ALA A 216 14.17 1.29 14.68
N ALA A 217 12.99 1.52 15.22
CA ALA A 217 12.11 2.61 14.78
C ALA A 217 12.81 3.98 14.80
N ALA A 218 12.53 4.81 13.79
CA ALA A 218 12.96 6.21 13.77
C ALA A 218 12.36 7.00 14.95
N GLY A 219 13.12 7.97 15.44
CA GLY A 219 12.67 8.88 16.48
C GLY A 219 11.59 9.83 16.00
N GLN A 220 10.78 10.35 16.94
CA GLN A 220 9.70 11.28 16.60
C GLN A 220 10.21 12.55 15.88
N ALA A 221 11.39 13.05 16.25
CA ALA A 221 11.97 14.23 15.61
C ALA A 221 12.36 13.97 14.14
N GLU A 222 12.89 12.78 13.85
CA GLU A 222 13.22 12.34 12.48
C GLU A 222 11.96 12.26 11.62
N LEU A 223 10.89 11.64 12.14
CA LEU A 223 9.61 11.52 11.43
C LEU A 223 8.93 12.88 11.19
N VAL A 224 9.04 13.81 12.14
CA VAL A 224 8.54 15.18 11.97
C VAL A 224 9.34 15.90 10.87
N ALA A 225 10.66 15.72 10.83
CA ALA A 225 11.49 16.32 9.77
C ALA A 225 11.11 15.80 8.38
N MET A 226 10.79 14.51 8.24
CA MET A 226 10.34 13.91 6.97
C MET A 226 9.03 14.51 6.43
N THR A 227 8.25 15.22 7.24
CA THR A 227 6.96 15.82 6.85
C THR A 227 6.94 17.34 7.03
N ALA A 228 8.08 17.97 7.27
CA ALA A 228 8.17 19.40 7.53
C ALA A 228 8.17 20.21 6.22
N GLY A 229 7.41 21.31 6.21
CA GLY A 229 7.43 22.29 5.12
C GLY A 229 7.05 21.67 3.78
N GLU A 230 7.90 21.87 2.77
CA GLU A 230 7.70 21.36 1.40
C GLU A 230 7.72 19.83 1.29
N LEU A 231 8.21 19.12 2.31
CA LEU A 231 8.23 17.65 2.30
C LEU A 231 6.88 17.03 2.61
N HIS A 232 5.94 17.78 3.18
CA HIS A 232 4.62 17.27 3.55
C HIS A 232 3.89 16.61 2.38
N ASP A 233 3.92 17.24 1.20
CA ASP A 233 3.23 16.78 -0.01
C ASP A 233 4.10 15.85 -0.88
N VAL A 234 5.37 15.68 -0.53
CA VAL A 234 6.37 14.94 -1.33
C VAL A 234 6.69 13.58 -0.71
N MET A 235 6.64 13.49 0.62
CA MET A 235 7.05 12.29 1.34
C MET A 235 6.02 11.16 1.22
N PRO A 236 6.39 9.99 0.66
CA PRO A 236 5.46 8.87 0.55
C PRO A 236 5.01 8.34 1.92
N SER A 237 3.71 8.10 2.08
CA SER A 237 3.12 7.59 3.33
C SER A 237 3.65 6.22 3.73
N ASP A 238 3.92 5.38 2.73
CA ASP A 238 4.54 4.05 2.90
C ASP A 238 5.94 4.15 3.48
N LEU A 239 6.73 5.14 3.06
CA LEU A 239 8.08 5.35 3.56
C LEU A 239 8.05 5.87 5.02
N LEU A 240 7.11 6.76 5.35
CA LEU A 240 6.88 7.18 6.74
C LEU A 240 6.46 6.00 7.63
N THR A 241 5.59 5.13 7.12
CA THR A 241 5.12 3.94 7.84
C THR A 241 6.23 2.93 8.04
N TRP A 242 7.09 2.75 7.04
CA TRP A 242 8.32 1.97 7.13
C TRP A 242 9.27 2.53 8.20
N CYS A 243 9.62 3.81 8.12
CA CYS A 243 10.57 4.46 9.04
C CYS A 243 10.09 4.44 10.50
N ARG A 244 8.78 4.45 10.76
CA ARG A 244 8.21 4.24 12.11
C ARG A 244 8.54 2.87 12.71
N ARG A 245 8.96 1.90 11.90
CA ARG A 245 9.32 0.56 12.37
C ARG A 245 10.78 0.23 12.16
N VAL A 246 11.34 0.64 11.02
CA VAL A 246 12.70 0.34 10.59
C VAL A 246 13.36 1.64 10.16
N ARG A 247 14.25 2.18 10.99
CA ARG A 247 14.96 3.44 10.71
C ARG A 247 15.83 3.29 9.48
N GLU A 248 16.60 2.21 9.39
CA GLU A 248 17.54 1.97 8.29
C GLU A 248 17.78 0.49 8.09
N VAL A 249 18.29 0.12 6.92
CA VAL A 249 18.80 -1.23 6.64
C VAL A 249 20.18 -1.08 6.02
N SER A 250 21.16 -1.81 6.54
CA SER A 250 22.53 -1.84 6.02
C SER A 250 22.96 -3.28 5.83
N LEU A 251 23.20 -3.68 4.58
CA LEU A 251 23.55 -5.05 4.22
C LEU A 251 24.80 -5.08 3.33
N PRO A 252 25.98 -4.71 3.85
CA PRO A 252 27.18 -4.49 3.04
C PRO A 252 27.67 -5.77 2.33
N ASP A 253 27.53 -6.94 2.95
CA ASP A 253 28.03 -8.20 2.38
C ASP A 253 27.02 -8.99 1.55
N VAL A 254 25.83 -8.43 1.29
CA VAL A 254 24.85 -9.05 0.39
C VAL A 254 25.03 -8.49 -1.02
N GLY A 255 25.65 -9.29 -1.90
CA GLY A 255 25.88 -8.88 -3.29
C GLY A 255 26.86 -7.70 -3.40
N ALA A 256 26.42 -6.61 -4.03
CA ALA A 256 27.16 -5.33 -4.07
C ALA A 256 26.92 -4.47 -2.81
N GLY A 257 26.10 -4.93 -1.88
CA GLY A 257 25.62 -4.17 -0.72
C GLY A 257 24.25 -3.56 -0.99
N TYR A 258 23.36 -3.61 0.00
CA TYR A 258 22.03 -3.00 -0.07
C TYR A 258 21.76 -2.13 1.15
N PHE A 259 21.26 -0.91 0.92
CA PHE A 259 21.05 0.09 1.95
C PHE A 259 19.66 0.72 1.82
N LEU A 260 18.86 0.69 2.89
CA LEU A 260 17.69 1.56 3.04
C LEU A 260 18.08 2.69 4.00
N HIS A 261 17.96 3.92 3.52
CA HIS A 261 18.55 5.08 4.17
C HIS A 261 17.79 5.48 5.44
N PRO A 262 18.49 6.03 6.46
CA PRO A 262 17.84 6.64 7.60
C PRO A 262 17.07 7.93 7.22
N PRO A 263 16.06 8.34 8.01
CA PRO A 263 15.22 9.50 7.74
C PRO A 263 15.97 10.81 7.44
N ASP A 264 17.08 11.08 8.13
CA ASP A 264 17.89 12.27 7.92
C ASP A 264 18.53 12.29 6.54
N LEU A 265 19.00 11.14 6.05
CA LEU A 265 19.53 11.00 4.70
C LEU A 265 18.42 11.06 3.64
N ILE A 266 17.26 10.46 3.90
CA ILE A 266 16.07 10.58 3.03
C ILE A 266 15.67 12.05 2.88
N VAL A 267 15.62 12.79 3.99
CA VAL A 267 15.31 14.23 4.01
C VAL A 267 16.36 15.01 3.22
N ALA A 268 17.65 14.75 3.44
CA ALA A 268 18.72 15.41 2.69
C ALA A 268 18.57 15.19 1.17
N HIS A 269 18.26 13.97 0.74
CA HIS A 269 18.02 13.66 -0.66
C HIS A 269 16.78 14.34 -1.26
N ALA A 270 15.70 14.44 -0.47
CA ALA A 270 14.45 15.07 -0.91
C ALA A 270 14.56 16.61 -1.01
N LEU A 271 15.54 17.19 -0.32
CA LEU A 271 15.89 18.61 -0.37
C LEU A 271 16.99 18.87 -1.41
N VAL A 272 17.57 20.07 -1.40
CA VAL A 272 18.43 20.61 -2.48
C VAL A 272 19.69 19.76 -2.77
N GLU A 273 20.03 18.82 -1.90
CA GLU A 273 21.27 18.05 -1.97
C GLU A 273 21.17 16.76 -2.82
N GLY A 274 19.97 16.35 -3.24
CA GLY A 274 19.77 15.06 -3.94
C GLY A 274 18.87 15.07 -5.17
N VAL A 275 18.54 13.85 -5.63
CA VAL A 275 17.65 13.62 -6.75
C VAL A 275 16.21 13.87 -6.32
N GLN A 276 15.62 14.94 -6.84
CA GLN A 276 14.23 15.33 -6.58
C GLN A 276 13.30 14.98 -7.75
N TRP A 277 13.87 14.89 -8.96
CA TRP A 277 13.15 14.67 -10.19
C TRP A 277 13.87 13.66 -11.07
N ILE A 278 13.11 12.83 -11.76
CA ILE A 278 13.59 11.97 -12.85
C ILE A 278 12.88 12.35 -14.15
N ILE A 279 13.46 11.93 -15.27
CA ILE A 279 12.82 12.00 -16.58
C ILE A 279 12.27 10.62 -16.91
N ASP A 280 10.95 10.51 -17.08
CA ASP A 280 10.32 9.26 -17.49
C ASP A 280 10.55 9.00 -18.99
N GLY A 281 10.24 7.79 -19.47
CA GLY A 281 10.48 7.37 -20.85
C GLY A 281 9.77 8.21 -21.92
N ASP A 282 8.74 8.97 -21.54
CA ASP A 282 8.03 9.91 -22.41
C ASP A 282 8.62 11.34 -22.38
N GLY A 283 9.66 11.57 -21.58
CA GLY A 283 10.32 12.87 -21.39
C GLY A 283 9.67 13.76 -20.32
N SER A 284 8.60 13.29 -19.65
CA SER A 284 7.97 14.02 -18.55
C SER A 284 8.84 13.99 -17.28
N ARG A 285 8.64 14.98 -16.42
CA ARG A 285 9.32 15.06 -15.11
C ARG A 285 8.45 14.42 -14.05
N GLU A 286 9.00 13.47 -13.32
CA GLU A 286 8.36 12.85 -12.15
C GLU A 286 9.12 13.23 -10.88
N ARG A 287 8.39 13.66 -9.84
CA ARG A 287 8.94 13.94 -8.51
C ARG A 287 9.23 12.59 -7.83
N VAL A 288 10.38 12.46 -7.19
CA VAL A 288 10.75 11.25 -6.45
C VAL A 288 11.44 11.58 -5.13
N VAL A 289 11.47 10.61 -4.23
CA VAL A 289 12.22 10.61 -2.97
C VAL A 289 13.16 9.42 -2.97
N VAL A 290 14.47 9.68 -2.95
CA VAL A 290 15.48 8.62 -2.79
C VAL A 290 15.40 8.08 -1.35
N PHE A 291 15.29 6.76 -1.24
CA PHE A 291 15.15 6.09 0.05
C PHE A 291 16.15 4.96 0.28
N GLY A 292 16.95 4.62 -0.73
CA GLY A 292 17.94 3.56 -0.61
C GLY A 292 18.98 3.62 -1.69
N SER A 293 19.97 2.75 -1.57
CA SER A 293 21.04 2.58 -2.54
C SER A 293 21.61 1.17 -2.50
N ASP A 294 22.43 0.84 -3.50
CA ASP A 294 23.36 -0.29 -3.43
C ASP A 294 24.80 0.21 -3.21
N GLY A 295 25.75 -0.71 -2.97
CA GLY A 295 27.17 -0.34 -2.88
C GLY A 295 27.85 -0.11 -4.25
N GLY A 296 27.11 -0.25 -5.35
CA GLY A 296 27.55 0.05 -6.72
C GLY A 296 27.24 1.48 -7.18
N GLY A 297 26.58 2.29 -6.33
CA GLY A 297 26.21 3.67 -6.63
C GLY A 297 24.83 3.83 -7.27
N THR A 298 24.05 2.75 -7.39
CA THR A 298 22.64 2.82 -7.76
C THR A 298 21.85 3.41 -6.59
N LEU A 299 20.93 4.34 -6.87
CA LEU A 299 19.93 4.84 -5.94
C LEU A 299 18.56 4.19 -6.22
N TYR A 300 17.75 4.03 -5.18
CA TYR A 300 16.35 3.64 -5.28
C TYR A 300 15.47 4.80 -4.83
N ALA A 301 14.49 5.16 -5.66
CA ALA A 301 13.61 6.29 -5.40
C ALA A 301 12.14 5.92 -5.53
N LEU A 302 11.29 6.50 -4.70
CA LEU A 302 9.85 6.28 -4.67
C LEU A 302 9.14 7.57 -5.03
N ASN A 303 8.14 7.52 -5.89
CA ASN A 303 7.32 8.69 -6.18
C ASN A 303 6.38 9.04 -5.00
N PRO A 304 5.93 10.30 -4.84
CA PRO A 304 5.08 10.71 -3.72
C PRO A 304 3.79 9.89 -3.54
N THR A 305 3.25 9.35 -4.64
CA THR A 305 2.05 8.50 -4.62
C THR A 305 2.32 7.08 -4.13
N GLY A 306 3.58 6.66 -4.03
CA GLY A 306 3.97 5.31 -3.62
C GLY A 306 3.77 4.23 -4.69
N THR A 307 3.50 4.61 -5.94
CA THR A 307 3.08 3.70 -7.02
C THR A 307 4.21 3.19 -7.91
N ALA A 308 5.45 3.65 -7.69
CA ALA A 308 6.60 3.17 -8.43
C ALA A 308 7.90 3.35 -7.64
N VAL A 309 8.68 2.29 -7.56
CA VAL A 309 10.08 2.33 -7.12
C VAL A 309 10.96 2.33 -8.37
N HIS A 310 11.77 3.36 -8.51
CA HIS A 310 12.71 3.54 -9.60
C HIS A 310 14.10 3.11 -9.18
N ARG A 311 14.76 2.37 -10.06
CA ARG A 311 16.20 2.13 -10.02
C ARG A 311 16.90 3.23 -10.79
N LEU A 312 17.86 3.88 -10.14
CA LEU A 312 18.64 5.00 -10.68
C LEU A 312 20.13 4.62 -10.64
N PRO A 313 20.67 3.97 -11.68
CA PRO A 313 22.11 3.68 -11.78
C PRO A 313 22.98 4.95 -11.66
N PRO A 314 24.31 4.84 -11.59
CA PRO A 314 25.16 6.02 -11.68
C PRO A 314 24.82 6.89 -12.91
N GLY A 315 24.61 8.18 -12.68
CA GLY A 315 24.11 9.11 -13.69
C GLY A 315 24.42 10.57 -13.35
N GLU A 316 24.01 11.48 -14.22
CA GLU A 316 24.17 12.91 -14.06
C GLU A 316 23.00 13.51 -13.27
N MET A 317 23.32 14.44 -12.36
CA MET A 317 22.32 15.23 -11.63
C MET A 317 22.57 16.71 -11.91
N HIS A 318 21.54 17.40 -12.42
CA HIS A 318 21.58 18.85 -12.66
C HIS A 318 20.34 19.51 -12.08
N ASP A 319 20.52 20.45 -11.15
CA ASP A 319 19.43 21.15 -10.45
C ASP A 319 18.35 20.20 -9.89
N GLY A 320 18.79 19.11 -9.24
CA GLY A 320 17.91 18.09 -8.65
C GLY A 320 17.23 17.16 -9.66
N VAL A 321 17.51 17.29 -10.96
CA VAL A 321 17.01 16.41 -12.02
C VAL A 321 18.06 15.36 -12.36
N TYR A 322 17.71 14.09 -12.17
CA TYR A 322 18.53 12.94 -12.52
C TYR A 322 18.33 12.53 -13.99
N ARG A 323 19.45 12.18 -14.65
CA ARG A 323 19.50 11.66 -16.02
C ARG A 323 20.57 10.60 -16.15
N THR A 324 20.28 9.56 -16.93
CA THR A 324 21.28 8.58 -17.34
C THR A 324 20.91 8.00 -18.70
N ASP A 325 21.93 7.56 -19.43
CA ASP A 325 21.77 6.72 -20.62
C ASP A 325 21.85 5.22 -20.28
N ASP A 326 22.01 4.86 -18.99
CA ASP A 326 22.05 3.47 -18.55
C ASP A 326 20.67 2.81 -18.76
N PRO A 327 20.57 1.74 -19.58
CA PRO A 327 19.31 1.06 -19.88
C PRO A 327 18.71 0.35 -18.67
N ARG A 328 19.45 0.22 -17.56
CA ARG A 328 18.95 -0.34 -16.30
C ARG A 328 18.11 0.66 -15.50
N ALA A 329 18.11 1.94 -15.88
CA ALA A 329 17.24 2.91 -15.26
C ALA A 329 15.77 2.64 -15.60
N GLY A 330 14.91 2.69 -14.60
CA GLY A 330 13.47 2.46 -14.79
C GLY A 330 12.78 1.98 -13.52
N VAL A 331 11.53 1.55 -13.66
CA VAL A 331 10.74 1.01 -12.55
C VAL A 331 11.20 -0.41 -12.23
N VAL A 332 11.69 -0.63 -11.00
CA VAL A 332 12.06 -1.96 -10.48
C VAL A 332 10.91 -2.64 -9.75
N ALA A 333 10.04 -1.87 -9.10
CA ALA A 333 8.89 -2.41 -8.40
C ALA A 333 7.68 -1.46 -8.48
N PRO A 334 6.45 -2.00 -8.47
CA PRO A 334 5.24 -1.20 -8.54
C PRO A 334 4.87 -0.47 -7.24
N HIS A 335 5.60 -0.67 -6.14
CA HIS A 335 5.41 -0.01 -4.84
C HIS A 335 6.50 -0.48 -3.85
N LEU A 336 6.57 0.15 -2.68
CA LEU A 336 7.60 -0.13 -1.67
C LEU A 336 7.57 -1.58 -1.16
N VAL A 337 6.38 -2.15 -0.91
CA VAL A 337 6.26 -3.57 -0.51
C VAL A 337 6.86 -4.51 -1.56
N GLY A 338 6.61 -4.25 -2.84
CA GLY A 338 7.14 -5.08 -3.92
C GLY A 338 8.67 -5.02 -3.96
N PHE A 339 9.24 -3.84 -3.74
CA PHE A 339 10.69 -3.68 -3.64
C PHE A 339 11.27 -4.39 -2.41
N LEU A 340 10.63 -4.26 -1.25
CA LEU A 340 11.06 -4.93 -0.02
C LEU A 340 10.99 -6.46 -0.16
N ASP A 341 9.99 -6.99 -0.86
CA ASP A 341 9.90 -8.42 -1.17
C ASP A 341 11.00 -8.88 -2.13
N LEU A 342 11.33 -8.09 -3.15
CA LEU A 342 12.46 -8.34 -4.04
C LEU A 342 13.79 -8.34 -3.27
N LEU A 343 14.00 -7.37 -2.39
CA LEU A 343 15.20 -7.30 -1.54
C LEU A 343 15.30 -8.51 -0.60
N ARG A 344 14.20 -8.89 0.05
CA ARG A 344 14.17 -10.11 0.89
C ARG A 344 14.52 -11.34 0.08
N ALA A 345 13.91 -11.50 -1.10
CA ALA A 345 14.21 -12.63 -2.00
C ALA A 345 15.69 -12.63 -2.46
N ALA A 346 16.25 -11.47 -2.78
CA ALA A 346 17.65 -11.32 -3.15
C ALA A 346 18.60 -11.73 -2.02
N VAL A 347 18.28 -11.35 -0.77
CA VAL A 347 19.06 -11.75 0.41
C VAL A 347 18.98 -13.26 0.62
N HIS A 348 17.79 -13.86 0.57
CA HIS A 348 17.63 -15.31 0.67
C HIS A 348 18.43 -16.07 -0.39
N GLU A 349 18.38 -15.60 -1.64
CA GLU A 349 19.11 -16.22 -2.74
C GLU A 349 20.63 -16.08 -2.58
N HIS A 350 21.10 -14.92 -2.12
CA HIS A 350 22.51 -14.68 -1.83
C HIS A 350 23.03 -15.62 -0.74
N VAL A 351 22.28 -15.76 0.37
CA VAL A 351 22.67 -16.67 1.45
C VAL A 351 22.67 -18.13 0.98
N ARG A 352 21.76 -18.50 0.07
CA ARG A 352 21.66 -19.87 -0.45
C ARG A 352 22.74 -20.22 -1.48
N THR A 353 23.13 -19.29 -2.33
CA THR A 353 23.97 -19.57 -3.52
C THR A 353 25.29 -18.81 -3.57
N GLY A 354 25.44 -17.78 -2.76
CA GLY A 354 26.51 -16.78 -2.88
C GLY A 354 26.31 -15.77 -4.00
N ALA A 355 25.31 -15.94 -4.87
CA ALA A 355 24.95 -14.99 -5.93
C ALA A 355 23.81 -14.08 -5.46
N ALA A 356 23.98 -12.76 -5.57
CA ALA A 356 22.88 -11.83 -5.39
C ALA A 356 22.33 -11.42 -6.77
N PRO A 357 21.01 -11.51 -7.01
CA PRO A 357 20.43 -10.83 -8.15
C PRO A 357 20.62 -9.32 -7.98
N GLU A 358 20.86 -8.61 -9.10
CA GLU A 358 20.75 -7.15 -9.13
C GLU A 358 19.27 -6.77 -8.99
N LEU A 359 18.96 -5.83 -8.10
CA LEU A 359 17.67 -5.17 -8.01
C LEU A 359 17.59 -4.04 -9.04
#